data_AF-A0A1V6S4S4-F1
#
_entry.id   AF-A0A1V6S4S4-F1
#
_cell.length_a   1.000
_cell.length_b   1.000
_cell.length_c   1.000
_cell.angle_alpha   90.00
_cell.angle_beta   90.00
_cell.angle_gamma   90.00
#
_symmetry.space_group_name_H-M   'P 1'
#
loop_
_entity.id
_entity.type
_entity.pdbx_description
1 polymer ?
#
loop_
_entity_poly.entity_id
_entity_poly.type
_entity_poly.pdbx_seq_one_letter_code
_entity_poly.pdbx_strand_id
1 'polypeptide(L)'
;MQGRKQVRVAALSHYRKHVQRGDFPDGHYKPLKSIEEDRRSEAEDNETKDSEDEVENSEDSEPPTTESAAAWLNSPPKDQEDLRAGKTSKILLPSARAEGLYHLGLKCPGLERVVDGLVVGTQVCQNNTTITFDTGVFHRVRLLNHIGLKTRCAPCDARFRFNEFLRNFLLGAEDGQQICSHESCINSVWEGSKFCKEHFRNLKIDPLLFPRAEQEVLRALFKEAASVQWHPKTEAMAKILRMKSGKSTIPASQVVNIDLEFGWGSREVYQIGLADLEARKVLDCLTKYGEGVVAPSSSPLPAPPTWAQLQYEQKVKGYYTQDGTLCAKQVVEKLEKIGISDNTIFLSWAIWGFDLSYLREWLQQEGFHDVLPGNENLYLLLQEFRHNLKETIGTTCYKGKGFPLSLPVVFPLLFGYDHELAGRNHHALVDAKQLALMCLLFIDLCKPPHERVYWQGSVVNNPGIAGKRQRNIDEFFSPSQNKRARPM
;
A
#
# COMPACT_ATOMS: atom_id res chain seq x y z
N MET A 1 -8.87 -22.08 -16.70
CA MET A 1 -8.90 -21.29 -15.44
C MET A 1 -8.13 -22.05 -14.37
N GLN A 2 -6.90 -21.65 -14.08
CA GLN A 2 -6.10 -22.20 -12.97
C GLN A 2 -6.47 -21.49 -11.66
N GLY A 3 -6.66 -22.31 -10.62
CA GLY A 3 -7.50 -22.01 -9.47
C GLY A 3 -6.83 -21.18 -8.37
N ARG A 4 -7.47 -20.07 -8.03
CA ARG A 4 -7.53 -19.58 -6.65
C ARG A 4 -8.80 -20.17 -6.02
N LYS A 5 -8.69 -20.72 -4.81
CA LYS A 5 -9.87 -21.13 -4.01
C LYS A 5 -10.70 -19.88 -3.69
N GLN A 6 -11.70 -19.58 -4.52
CA GLN A 6 -12.74 -18.61 -4.18
C GLN A 6 -13.76 -19.28 -3.26
N VAL A 7 -14.20 -18.55 -2.23
CA VAL A 7 -15.31 -18.98 -1.37
C VAL A 7 -16.55 -19.19 -2.24
N ARG A 8 -17.30 -20.28 -2.01
CA ARG A 8 -18.47 -20.71 -2.81
C ARG A 8 -19.45 -19.57 -3.12
N VAL A 9 -19.65 -18.66 -2.16
CA VAL A 9 -20.53 -17.48 -2.30
C VAL A 9 -20.01 -16.49 -3.36
N ALA A 10 -18.70 -16.23 -3.38
CA ALA A 10 -18.08 -15.33 -4.35
C ALA A 10 -18.11 -15.90 -5.77
N ALA A 11 -17.86 -17.20 -5.91
CA ALA A 11 -17.96 -17.89 -7.20
C ALA A 11 -19.39 -17.87 -7.75
N LEU A 12 -20.40 -18.08 -6.89
CA LEU A 12 -21.81 -18.04 -7.29
C LEU A 12 -22.27 -16.62 -7.68
N SER A 13 -21.82 -15.60 -6.94
CA SER A 13 -22.09 -14.19 -7.26
C SER A 13 -21.45 -13.78 -8.59
N HIS A 14 -20.21 -14.22 -8.84
CA HIS A 14 -19.51 -13.98 -10.10
C HIS A 14 -20.19 -14.67 -11.29
N TYR A 15 -20.61 -15.92 -11.12
CA TYR A 15 -21.37 -16.66 -12.14
C TYR A 15 -22.70 -15.97 -12.49
N ARG A 16 -23.48 -15.54 -11.50
CA ARG A 16 -24.75 -14.83 -11.73
C ARG A 16 -24.55 -13.53 -12.52
N LYS A 17 -23.44 -12.82 -12.31
CA LYS A 17 -23.11 -11.61 -13.08
C LYS A 17 -22.86 -11.90 -14.56
N HIS A 18 -22.24 -13.03 -14.89
CA HIS A 18 -22.03 -13.43 -16.28
C HIS A 18 -23.33 -13.90 -16.95
N VAL A 19 -24.19 -14.62 -16.23
CA VAL A 19 -25.52 -14.99 -16.73
C VAL A 19 -26.36 -13.73 -17.00
N GLN A 20 -26.36 -12.75 -16.10
CA GLN A 20 -27.06 -11.46 -16.30
C GLN A 20 -26.54 -10.65 -17.49
N ARG A 21 -25.28 -10.84 -17.88
CA ARG A 21 -24.65 -10.15 -19.02
C ARG A 21 -24.89 -10.87 -20.36
N GLY A 22 -25.52 -12.04 -20.34
CA GLY A 22 -25.70 -12.88 -21.53
C GLY A 22 -24.42 -13.61 -21.94
N ASP A 23 -23.37 -13.59 -21.11
CA ASP A 23 -22.11 -14.28 -21.40
C ASP A 23 -22.29 -15.82 -21.37
N PHE A 24 -23.31 -16.31 -20.66
CA PHE A 24 -23.71 -17.72 -20.60
C PHE A 24 -25.24 -17.89 -20.63
N PRO A 25 -25.79 -18.91 -21.32
CA PRO A 25 -27.19 -19.28 -21.19
C PRO A 25 -27.47 -19.83 -19.80
N ASP A 26 -28.64 -19.48 -19.24
CA ASP A 26 -29.03 -19.97 -17.91
C ASP A 26 -29.11 -21.52 -17.91
N GLY A 27 -28.53 -22.14 -16.89
CA GLY A 27 -28.49 -23.61 -16.74
C GLY A 27 -27.34 -24.37 -17.41
N HIS A 28 -26.47 -23.74 -18.21
CA HIS A 28 -25.39 -24.47 -18.92
C HIS A 28 -24.20 -24.91 -18.05
N TYR A 29 -24.03 -24.34 -16.86
CA TYR A 29 -22.97 -24.74 -15.93
C TYR A 29 -23.55 -25.05 -14.55
N LYS A 30 -23.58 -26.34 -14.18
CA LYS A 30 -23.80 -26.77 -12.79
C LYS A 30 -22.44 -26.70 -12.06
N PRO A 31 -22.33 -25.94 -10.96
CA PRO A 31 -21.12 -25.98 -10.14
C PRO A 31 -20.86 -27.43 -9.71
N LEU A 32 -19.62 -27.91 -9.90
CA LEU A 32 -19.18 -29.23 -9.43
C LEU A 32 -19.55 -29.39 -7.96
N LYS A 33 -20.34 -30.42 -7.65
CA LYS A 33 -20.55 -30.88 -6.27
C LYS A 33 -19.16 -31.28 -5.75
N SER A 34 -18.70 -30.61 -4.69
CA SER A 34 -17.51 -31.04 -3.96
C SER A 34 -17.79 -32.42 -3.38
N ILE A 35 -16.86 -33.36 -3.62
CA ILE A 35 -16.81 -34.65 -2.92
C ILE A 35 -16.55 -34.32 -1.45
N GLU A 36 -17.53 -34.62 -0.60
CA GLU A 36 -17.35 -34.65 0.86
C GLU A 36 -16.62 -35.96 1.17
N GLU A 37 -15.35 -35.85 1.58
CA GLU A 37 -14.64 -36.97 2.19
C GLU A 37 -15.05 -37.06 3.67
N ASP A 38 -15.65 -38.21 3.99
CA ASP A 38 -15.97 -38.71 5.31
C ASP A 38 -14.81 -38.54 6.30
N ARG A 39 -15.09 -37.86 7.42
CA ARG A 39 -14.45 -38.16 8.71
C ARG A 39 -15.51 -38.37 9.78
N ARG A 40 -15.79 -39.66 9.99
CA ARG A 40 -16.37 -40.23 11.21
C ARG A 40 -15.49 -39.89 12.41
N SER A 41 -16.13 -39.46 13.50
CA SER A 41 -15.78 -39.88 14.85
C SER A 41 -17.04 -39.79 15.72
N GLU A 42 -17.48 -40.97 16.16
CA GLU A 42 -18.52 -41.23 17.14
C GLU A 42 -18.03 -40.91 18.57
N ALA A 43 -18.96 -40.54 19.45
CA ALA A 43 -19.02 -40.74 20.92
C ALA A 43 -19.91 -39.63 21.51
N GLU A 44 -21.20 -39.88 21.74
CA GLU A 44 -21.80 -40.48 22.95
C GLU A 44 -22.19 -39.44 24.03
N ASP A 45 -23.51 -39.29 24.15
CA ASP A 45 -24.35 -39.18 25.36
C ASP A 45 -23.87 -38.41 26.60
N ASN A 46 -24.66 -37.39 26.97
CA ASN A 46 -25.38 -37.44 28.25
C ASN A 46 -26.57 -36.48 28.30
N GLU A 47 -27.74 -37.06 28.56
CA GLU A 47 -28.97 -36.39 29.00
C GLU A 47 -28.79 -35.77 30.39
N THR A 48 -29.38 -34.60 30.68
CA THR A 48 -30.37 -34.45 31.78
C THR A 48 -31.03 -33.06 31.83
N LYS A 49 -32.37 -33.11 31.73
CA LYS A 49 -33.42 -32.46 32.55
C LYS A 49 -33.66 -30.94 32.58
N ASP A 50 -34.94 -30.67 32.35
CA ASP A 50 -35.78 -29.51 32.67
C ASP A 50 -35.62 -28.91 34.07
N SER A 51 -35.78 -27.59 34.15
CA SER A 51 -36.69 -26.95 35.11
C SER A 51 -37.02 -25.51 34.69
N GLU A 52 -38.29 -25.17 34.84
CA GLU A 52 -38.98 -23.91 34.53
C GLU A 52 -38.68 -22.77 35.54
N ASP A 53 -39.05 -21.56 35.11
CA ASP A 53 -39.45 -20.36 35.87
C ASP A 53 -38.41 -19.58 36.72
N GLU A 54 -38.16 -18.31 36.39
CA GLU A 54 -38.92 -17.16 36.92
C GLU A 54 -38.39 -15.81 36.34
N VAL A 55 -39.28 -14.83 36.31
CA VAL A 55 -39.10 -13.48 35.76
C VAL A 55 -38.62 -12.56 36.88
N GLU A 56 -37.44 -11.95 36.75
CA GLU A 56 -37.13 -10.70 37.47
C GLU A 56 -36.50 -9.65 36.53
N ASN A 57 -37.22 -8.54 36.44
CA ASN A 57 -36.89 -7.33 35.71
C ASN A 57 -36.02 -6.47 36.62
N SER A 58 -34.73 -6.32 36.33
CA SER A 58 -33.91 -5.27 36.96
C SER A 58 -33.01 -4.60 35.92
N GLU A 59 -33.24 -3.29 35.74
CA GLU A 59 -32.38 -2.40 34.99
C GLU A 59 -31.16 -2.08 35.84
N ASP A 60 -30.17 -2.98 35.86
CA ASP A 60 -28.82 -2.64 36.30
C ASP A 60 -27.83 -2.96 35.17
N SER A 61 -27.18 -1.90 34.69
CA SER A 61 -26.26 -1.98 33.56
C SER A 61 -24.93 -2.56 34.02
N GLU A 62 -24.83 -3.89 34.02
CA GLU A 62 -23.57 -4.60 34.21
C GLU A 62 -22.52 -4.11 33.19
N PRO A 63 -21.24 -3.97 33.61
CA PRO A 63 -20.17 -3.61 32.69
C PRO A 63 -20.04 -4.68 31.60
N PRO A 64 -19.89 -4.29 30.32
CA PRO A 64 -19.93 -5.24 29.21
C PRO A 64 -18.83 -6.29 29.34
N THR A 65 -19.22 -7.56 29.43
CA THR A 65 -18.33 -8.72 29.51
C THR A 65 -17.79 -9.12 28.13
N THR A 66 -16.71 -9.90 28.09
CA THR A 66 -16.15 -10.48 26.85
C THR A 66 -17.16 -11.37 26.09
N GLU A 67 -18.14 -11.95 26.78
CA GLU A 67 -19.23 -12.73 26.16
C GLU A 67 -20.22 -11.84 25.39
N SER A 68 -20.43 -10.58 25.82
CA SER A 68 -21.23 -9.60 25.07
C SER A 68 -20.60 -9.21 23.73
N ALA A 69 -19.29 -9.40 23.55
CA ALA A 69 -18.62 -9.16 22.27
C ALA A 69 -18.89 -10.26 21.24
N ALA A 70 -19.23 -11.49 21.67
CA ALA A 70 -19.59 -12.59 20.77
C ALA A 70 -20.97 -12.41 20.11
N ALA A 71 -21.83 -11.54 20.68
CA ALA A 71 -23.15 -11.19 20.13
C ALA A 71 -23.08 -10.38 18.80
N TRP A 72 -21.88 -10.04 18.33
CA TRP A 72 -21.65 -9.37 17.04
C TRP A 72 -22.15 -10.12 15.80
N LEU A 73 -22.39 -11.43 15.93
CA LEU A 73 -22.86 -12.29 14.84
C LEU A 73 -24.39 -12.44 14.78
N ASN A 74 -25.13 -11.86 15.73
CA ASN A 74 -26.58 -11.93 15.72
C ASN A 74 -27.16 -11.05 14.60
N SER A 75 -28.18 -11.57 13.92
CA SER A 75 -28.89 -10.89 12.84
C SER A 75 -29.36 -9.49 13.27
N PRO A 76 -29.32 -8.49 12.37
CA PRO A 76 -29.79 -7.15 12.69
C PRO A 76 -31.27 -7.17 13.13
N PRO A 77 -31.70 -6.27 14.04
CA PRO A 77 -33.11 -6.12 14.44
C PRO A 77 -34.03 -5.95 13.20
N LYS A 78 -35.25 -6.50 13.25
CA LYS A 78 -36.23 -6.46 12.13
C LYS A 78 -36.45 -5.06 11.57
N ASP A 79 -36.41 -4.04 12.41
CA ASP A 79 -36.61 -2.63 12.03
C ASP A 79 -35.49 -2.07 11.12
N GLN A 80 -34.35 -2.77 11.02
CA GLN A 80 -33.26 -2.44 10.09
C GLN A 80 -33.46 -3.02 8.68
N GLU A 81 -34.29 -4.05 8.50
CA GLU A 81 -34.68 -4.49 7.15
C GLU A 81 -35.46 -3.39 6.45
N ASP A 82 -36.30 -2.64 7.17
CA ASP A 82 -37.07 -1.52 6.63
C ASP A 82 -36.20 -0.32 6.24
N LEU A 83 -35.11 -0.05 6.99
CA LEU A 83 -34.11 0.95 6.63
C LEU A 83 -33.28 0.54 5.40
N ARG A 84 -33.01 -0.76 5.22
CA ARG A 84 -32.40 -1.31 4.00
C ARG A 84 -33.38 -1.37 2.82
N ALA A 85 -34.68 -1.51 3.08
CA ALA A 85 -35.75 -1.58 2.09
C ALA A 85 -36.18 -0.21 1.50
N GLY A 86 -35.48 0.88 1.87
CA GLY A 86 -35.52 2.12 1.09
C GLY A 86 -36.72 3.04 1.32
N LYS A 87 -37.48 2.90 2.40
CA LYS A 87 -38.67 3.75 2.64
C LYS A 87 -38.36 5.16 3.18
N THR A 88 -37.17 5.46 3.70
CA THR A 88 -36.97 6.68 4.53
C THR A 88 -35.80 7.60 4.16
N SER A 89 -35.11 7.45 3.03
CA SER A 89 -34.04 8.42 2.71
C SER A 89 -33.89 8.66 1.20
N LYS A 90 -34.65 9.65 0.72
CA LYS A 90 -34.66 10.11 -0.69
C LYS A 90 -33.46 11.01 -1.06
N ILE A 91 -32.61 11.40 -0.10
CA ILE A 91 -31.60 12.46 -0.31
C ILE A 91 -30.15 11.94 -0.23
N LEU A 92 -29.87 10.84 0.48
CA LEU A 92 -28.50 10.30 0.64
C LEU A 92 -28.26 8.92 0.01
N LEU A 93 -29.32 8.18 -0.37
CA LEU A 93 -29.17 6.80 -0.85
C LEU A 93 -28.66 6.58 -2.28
N PRO A 94 -28.78 7.48 -3.28
CA PRO A 94 -28.40 7.12 -4.65
C PRO A 94 -26.92 6.71 -4.81
N SER A 95 -26.05 7.17 -3.89
CA SER A 95 -24.62 6.86 -3.88
C SER A 95 -24.20 5.81 -2.83
N ALA A 96 -25.06 5.52 -1.86
CA ALA A 96 -24.80 4.56 -0.79
C ALA A 96 -25.47 3.23 -1.14
N ARG A 97 -24.73 2.32 -1.78
CA ARG A 97 -25.23 0.96 -2.01
C ARG A 97 -25.39 0.22 -0.68
N ALA A 98 -26.31 -0.75 -0.63
CA ALA A 98 -26.54 -1.58 0.55
C ALA A 98 -25.25 -2.25 1.05
N GLU A 99 -24.32 -2.55 0.14
CA GLU A 99 -23.02 -3.14 0.50
C GLU A 99 -22.05 -2.19 1.22
N GLY A 100 -22.31 -0.88 1.25
CA GLY A 100 -21.55 0.07 2.05
C GLY A 100 -22.05 0.25 3.46
N LEU A 101 -23.29 -0.14 3.68
CA LEU A 101 -24.03 0.11 4.91
C LEU A 101 -24.15 -1.18 5.74
N TYR A 102 -23.34 -2.19 5.47
CA TYR A 102 -23.33 -3.45 6.24
C TYR A 102 -23.15 -3.22 7.74
N HIS A 103 -22.47 -2.13 8.13
CA HIS A 103 -22.22 -1.80 9.52
C HIS A 103 -23.29 -0.90 10.14
N LEU A 104 -24.20 -0.33 9.34
CA LEU A 104 -25.33 0.45 9.87
C LEU A 104 -26.15 -0.45 10.78
N GLY A 105 -26.35 -0.01 12.01
CA GLY A 105 -27.10 -0.74 13.02
C GLY A 105 -26.31 -1.71 13.87
N LEU A 106 -25.04 -1.98 13.56
CA LEU A 106 -24.17 -2.81 14.40
C LEU A 106 -23.64 -2.03 15.60
N LYS A 107 -23.30 -2.72 16.68
CA LYS A 107 -22.57 -2.13 17.82
C LYS A 107 -21.14 -1.81 17.42
N CYS A 108 -20.57 -0.73 17.93
CA CYS A 108 -19.18 -0.40 17.72
C CYS A 108 -18.26 -1.40 18.47
N PRO A 109 -17.22 -1.95 17.83
CA PRO A 109 -16.36 -2.96 18.45
C PRO A 109 -15.34 -2.36 19.42
N GLY A 110 -15.25 -1.03 19.50
CA GLY A 110 -14.25 -0.34 20.33
C GLY A 110 -12.95 -0.02 19.60
N LEU A 111 -11.89 0.13 20.39
CA LEU A 111 -10.60 0.69 19.99
C LEU A 111 -9.63 -0.35 19.42
N GLU A 112 -9.87 -1.62 19.72
CA GLU A 112 -8.94 -2.70 19.39
C GLU A 112 -9.11 -3.24 17.97
N ARG A 113 -8.25 -4.16 17.54
CA ARG A 113 -8.36 -4.79 16.20
C ARG A 113 -9.52 -5.79 16.17
N VAL A 114 -10.14 -5.94 15.00
CA VAL A 114 -11.10 -7.03 14.74
C VAL A 114 -10.44 -7.99 13.76
N VAL A 115 -10.30 -9.25 14.15
CA VAL A 115 -9.72 -10.32 13.32
C VAL A 115 -10.76 -11.42 13.22
N ASP A 116 -11.14 -11.79 12.00
CA ASP A 116 -12.15 -12.83 11.72
C ASP A 116 -13.49 -12.61 12.47
N GLY A 117 -13.90 -11.35 12.61
CA GLY A 117 -15.13 -10.97 13.31
C GLY A 117 -15.02 -10.89 14.83
N LEU A 118 -13.88 -11.26 15.41
CA LEU A 118 -13.62 -11.20 16.85
C LEU A 118 -12.83 -9.94 17.20
N VAL A 119 -13.26 -9.23 18.26
CA VAL A 119 -12.49 -8.12 18.83
C VAL A 119 -11.29 -8.71 19.58
N VAL A 120 -10.08 -8.42 19.11
CA VAL A 120 -8.84 -8.87 19.72
C VAL A 120 -8.46 -7.89 20.81
N GLY A 121 -8.89 -8.16 22.04
CA GLY A 121 -8.59 -7.36 23.23
C GLY A 121 -9.81 -7.20 24.15
N THR A 122 -9.61 -6.56 25.31
CA THR A 122 -10.66 -6.41 26.33
C THR A 122 -11.48 -5.14 26.20
N GLN A 123 -11.06 -4.18 25.37
CA GLN A 123 -11.69 -2.86 25.27
C GLN A 123 -12.77 -2.80 24.18
N VAL A 124 -14.01 -3.08 24.57
CA VAL A 124 -15.20 -2.77 23.78
C VAL A 124 -15.46 -1.26 23.73
N CYS A 125 -16.39 -0.82 22.86
CA CYS A 125 -16.79 0.58 22.82
C CYS A 125 -17.38 1.00 24.19
N GLN A 126 -16.69 1.91 24.90
CA GLN A 126 -17.12 2.41 26.22
C GLN A 126 -18.55 2.98 26.22
N ASN A 127 -18.97 3.57 25.09
CA ASN A 127 -20.28 4.18 24.94
C ASN A 127 -21.33 3.20 24.34
N ASN A 128 -20.97 1.93 24.15
CA ASN A 128 -21.81 0.91 23.49
C ASN A 128 -22.54 1.42 22.23
N THR A 129 -21.83 2.27 21.46
CA THR A 129 -22.45 3.09 20.41
C THR A 129 -22.90 2.21 19.26
N THR A 130 -24.18 2.30 18.88
CA THR A 130 -24.67 1.73 17.62
C THR A 130 -24.21 2.60 16.46
N ILE A 131 -23.68 1.99 15.41
CA ILE A 131 -23.24 2.69 14.20
C ILE A 131 -24.48 3.17 13.43
N THR A 132 -24.69 4.49 13.41
CA THR A 132 -25.71 5.18 12.63
C THR A 132 -25.04 6.11 11.63
N PHE A 133 -25.83 6.85 10.85
CA PHE A 133 -25.29 7.95 10.03
C PHE A 133 -24.71 9.09 10.88
N ASP A 134 -25.15 9.27 12.12
CA ASP A 134 -24.68 10.33 13.02
C ASP A 134 -23.43 9.93 13.79
N THR A 135 -23.31 8.63 14.13
CA THR A 135 -22.22 8.15 14.99
C THR A 135 -21.10 7.47 14.20
N GLY A 136 -21.39 6.95 13.01
CA GLY A 136 -20.44 6.20 12.20
C GLY A 136 -19.47 7.07 11.40
N VAL A 137 -18.32 6.49 11.03
CA VAL A 137 -17.38 7.17 10.13
C VAL A 137 -17.66 6.77 8.69
N PHE A 138 -18.01 7.75 7.86
CA PHE A 138 -18.09 7.52 6.43
C PHE A 138 -16.70 7.29 5.83
N HIS A 139 -16.64 6.39 4.87
CA HIS A 139 -15.46 6.17 4.04
C HIS A 139 -15.88 6.03 2.58
N ARG A 140 -15.02 6.49 1.68
CA ARG A 140 -15.25 6.36 0.25
C ARG A 140 -14.36 5.26 -0.32
N VAL A 141 -14.98 4.23 -0.86
CA VAL A 141 -14.30 3.20 -1.64
C VAL A 141 -14.05 3.77 -3.03
N ARG A 142 -12.84 4.29 -3.26
CA ARG A 142 -12.48 5.04 -4.48
C ARG A 142 -12.72 4.24 -5.76
N LEU A 143 -12.36 2.96 -5.78
CA LEU A 143 -12.50 2.09 -6.96
C LEU A 143 -13.95 1.92 -7.44
N LEU A 144 -14.92 2.03 -6.53
CA LEU A 144 -16.34 1.82 -6.83
C LEU A 144 -17.14 3.12 -6.77
N ASN A 145 -16.46 4.25 -6.55
CA ASN A 145 -17.07 5.56 -6.29
C ASN A 145 -18.22 5.50 -5.25
N HIS A 146 -18.03 4.71 -4.21
CA HIS A 146 -19.09 4.33 -3.29
C HIS A 146 -18.80 4.85 -1.87
N ILE A 147 -19.83 5.35 -1.19
CA ILE A 147 -19.76 5.80 0.21
C ILE A 147 -20.31 4.69 1.09
N GLY A 148 -19.49 4.20 2.02
CA GLY A 148 -19.89 3.26 3.06
C GLY A 148 -19.64 3.81 4.46
N LEU A 149 -20.15 3.11 5.46
CA LEU A 149 -19.84 3.35 6.87
C LEU A 149 -18.73 2.39 7.30
N LYS A 150 -17.81 2.85 8.15
CA LYS A 150 -16.84 1.98 8.81
C LYS A 150 -17.51 1.21 9.95
N THR A 151 -16.84 0.17 10.43
CA THR A 151 -17.27 -0.65 11.58
C THR A 151 -17.26 0.10 12.92
N ARG A 152 -16.72 1.32 13.02
CA ARG A 152 -16.49 2.03 14.28
C ARG A 152 -17.21 3.36 14.33
N CYS A 153 -17.63 3.76 15.53
CA CYS A 153 -18.11 5.11 15.76
C CYS A 153 -16.93 6.09 15.62
N ALA A 154 -17.22 7.37 15.37
CA ALA A 154 -16.19 8.37 15.12
C ALA A 154 -15.09 8.45 16.19
N PRO A 155 -15.40 8.48 17.50
CA PRO A 155 -14.37 8.46 18.54
C PRO A 155 -13.50 7.20 18.50
N CYS A 156 -14.12 6.02 18.32
CA CYS A 156 -13.39 4.76 18.29
C CYS A 156 -12.54 4.59 17.03
N ASP A 157 -13.01 5.03 15.86
CA ASP A 157 -12.22 5.01 14.62
C ASP A 157 -11.03 5.97 14.74
N ALA A 158 -11.23 7.19 15.24
CA ALA A 158 -10.15 8.16 15.42
C ALA A 158 -9.05 7.62 16.34
N ARG A 159 -9.44 7.06 17.48
CA ARG A 159 -8.51 6.43 18.44
C ARG A 159 -7.86 5.16 17.89
N PHE A 160 -8.59 4.30 17.19
CA PHE A 160 -8.02 3.13 16.50
C PHE A 160 -6.97 3.56 15.47
N ARG A 161 -7.26 4.59 14.67
CA ARG A 161 -6.32 5.15 13.68
C ARG A 161 -5.08 5.74 14.34
N PHE A 162 -5.25 6.42 15.47
CA PHE A 162 -4.14 6.91 16.27
C PHE A 162 -3.27 5.76 16.82
N ASN A 163 -3.88 4.71 17.38
CA ASN A 163 -3.15 3.54 17.87
C ASN A 163 -2.43 2.80 16.73
N GLU A 164 -3.05 2.67 15.56
CA GLU A 164 -2.39 2.12 14.36
C GLU A 164 -1.20 2.98 13.94
N PHE A 165 -1.34 4.30 13.98
CA PHE A 165 -0.23 5.22 13.73
C PHE A 165 0.91 4.98 14.73
N LEU A 166 0.62 4.96 16.04
CA LEU A 166 1.63 4.68 17.06
C LEU A 166 2.32 3.33 16.83
N ARG A 167 1.56 2.27 16.51
CA ARG A 167 2.11 0.93 16.20
C ARG A 167 2.96 0.92 14.94
N ASN A 168 2.57 1.66 13.91
CA ASN A 168 3.28 1.67 12.63
C ASN A 168 4.58 2.49 12.68
N PHE A 169 4.63 3.50 13.53
CA PHE A 169 5.82 4.34 13.73
C PHE A 169 6.59 4.02 15.02
N LEU A 170 6.18 2.97 15.74
CA LEU A 170 6.81 2.50 16.98
C LEU A 170 6.93 3.61 18.02
N LEU A 171 5.85 4.39 18.10
CA LEU A 171 5.66 5.50 19.03
C LEU A 171 4.76 5.12 20.20
N GLY A 172 4.31 3.87 20.29
CA GLY A 172 3.55 3.37 21.44
C GLY A 172 4.43 3.38 22.70
N ALA A 173 3.83 3.71 23.84
CA ALA A 173 4.48 3.60 25.15
C ALA A 173 4.83 2.15 25.46
N GLU A 174 5.95 1.94 26.15
CA GLU A 174 6.33 0.63 26.68
C GLU A 174 5.43 0.25 27.87
N ASP A 175 5.36 -1.04 28.20
CA ASP A 175 4.56 -1.52 29.31
C ASP A 175 5.01 -0.86 30.62
N GLY A 176 4.07 -0.19 31.30
CA GLY A 176 4.32 0.55 32.55
C GLY A 176 4.95 1.93 32.36
N GLN A 177 5.23 2.38 31.14
CA GLN A 177 5.79 3.70 30.88
C GLN A 177 4.78 4.82 31.23
N GLN A 178 5.10 5.62 32.24
CA GLN A 178 4.27 6.77 32.66
C GLN A 178 4.85 8.12 32.24
N ILE A 179 6.15 8.17 31.90
CA ILE A 179 6.90 9.41 31.62
C ILE A 179 7.37 9.42 30.17
N CYS A 180 7.41 10.60 29.56
CA CYS A 180 7.89 10.84 28.21
C CYS A 180 9.31 10.29 27.97
N SER A 181 9.53 9.59 26.85
CA SER A 181 10.84 9.07 26.43
C SER A 181 11.80 10.15 25.91
N HIS A 182 11.37 11.40 25.76
CA HIS A 182 12.28 12.48 25.36
C HIS A 182 13.26 12.76 26.50
N GLU A 183 14.55 12.92 26.17
CA GLU A 183 15.60 13.19 27.15
C GLU A 183 15.22 14.39 28.03
N SER A 184 15.38 14.24 29.34
CA SER A 184 15.05 15.24 30.36
C SER A 184 13.57 15.66 30.47
N CYS A 185 12.64 15.00 29.77
CA CYS A 185 11.22 15.31 29.90
C CYS A 185 10.56 14.48 31.01
N ILE A 186 10.01 15.16 32.01
CA ILE A 186 9.29 14.52 33.12
C ILE A 186 7.76 14.48 32.93
N ASN A 187 7.27 15.00 31.80
CA ASN A 187 5.83 15.06 31.53
C ASN A 187 5.26 13.67 31.26
N SER A 188 3.99 13.46 31.62
CA SER A 188 3.30 12.21 31.40
C SER A 188 3.17 11.86 29.92
N VAL A 189 3.19 10.56 29.62
CA VAL A 189 2.91 10.01 28.28
C VAL A 189 1.53 10.47 27.79
N TRP A 190 1.42 10.78 26.49
CA TRP A 190 0.18 11.25 25.89
C TRP A 190 -0.51 10.13 25.13
N GLU A 191 -1.69 9.73 25.62
CA GLU A 191 -2.65 8.90 24.88
C GLU A 191 -2.07 7.55 24.38
N GLY A 192 -1.22 6.92 25.19
CA GLY A 192 -0.57 5.65 24.86
C GLY A 192 0.65 5.79 23.94
N SER A 193 1.05 7.02 23.61
CA SER A 193 2.34 7.27 22.95
C SER A 193 3.48 7.34 23.96
N LYS A 194 4.70 6.99 23.56
CA LYS A 194 5.91 7.10 24.39
C LYS A 194 6.36 8.54 24.65
N PHE A 195 5.64 9.55 24.14
CA PHE A 195 5.97 10.96 24.27
C PHE A 195 4.84 11.73 24.95
N CYS A 196 5.16 12.84 25.61
CA CYS A 196 4.13 13.79 26.05
C CYS A 196 3.55 14.54 24.84
N LYS A 197 2.42 15.24 25.03
CA LYS A 197 1.68 15.91 23.94
C LYS A 197 2.52 16.94 23.18
N GLU A 198 3.38 17.68 23.90
CA GLU A 198 4.26 18.68 23.30
C GLU A 198 5.32 18.05 22.41
N HIS A 199 6.08 17.08 22.94
CA HIS A 199 7.09 16.38 22.16
C HIS A 199 6.49 15.58 21.01
N PHE A 200 5.29 15.02 21.16
CA PHE A 200 4.61 14.34 20.07
C PHE A 200 4.22 15.30 18.93
N ARG A 201 3.71 16.50 19.25
CA ARG A 201 3.36 17.52 18.24
C ARG A 201 4.58 18.04 17.50
N ASN A 202 5.70 18.13 18.19
CA ASN A 202 6.99 18.55 17.63
C ASN A 202 7.77 17.38 17.01
N LEU A 203 7.24 16.16 17.08
CA LEU A 203 7.89 14.98 16.53
C LEU A 203 7.93 15.09 15.02
N LYS A 204 9.15 15.26 14.51
CA LYS A 204 9.42 15.06 13.08
C LYS A 204 9.57 13.56 12.87
N ILE A 205 8.47 12.90 12.50
CA ILE A 205 8.53 11.53 12.02
C ILE A 205 9.27 11.57 10.70
N ASP A 206 10.56 11.32 10.77
CA ASP A 206 11.30 10.92 9.59
C ASP A 206 10.93 9.46 9.32
N PRO A 207 10.21 9.15 8.22
CA PRO A 207 9.86 7.77 7.87
C PRO A 207 11.09 6.87 7.73
N LEU A 208 12.29 7.46 7.68
CA LEU A 208 13.57 6.82 7.47
C LEU A 208 14.31 6.55 8.79
N LEU A 209 13.88 7.13 9.91
CA LEU A 209 14.47 6.91 11.23
C LEU A 209 13.78 5.74 11.94
N PHE A 210 13.95 4.53 11.41
CA PHE A 210 13.96 3.38 12.32
C PHE A 210 15.05 3.62 13.37
N PRO A 211 14.80 3.38 14.67
CA PRO A 211 15.87 3.36 15.65
C PRO A 211 17.02 2.48 15.16
N ARG A 212 18.28 2.87 15.43
CA ARG A 212 19.46 2.14 14.94
C ARG A 212 19.39 0.64 15.25
N ALA A 213 18.97 0.28 16.46
CA ALA A 213 18.79 -1.11 16.87
C ALA A 213 17.81 -1.88 15.96
N GLU A 214 16.74 -1.23 15.50
CA GLU A 214 15.78 -1.85 14.59
C GLU A 214 16.30 -1.99 13.17
N GLN A 215 17.07 -1.01 12.71
CA GLN A 215 17.78 -1.13 11.44
C GLN A 215 18.76 -2.32 11.49
N GLU A 216 19.45 -2.51 12.61
CA GLU A 216 20.34 -3.66 12.82
C GLU A 216 19.58 -4.99 12.79
N VAL A 217 18.40 -5.07 13.42
CA VAL A 217 17.51 -6.24 13.33
C VAL A 217 17.05 -6.50 11.89
N LEU A 218 16.58 -5.48 11.17
CA LEU A 218 16.15 -5.61 9.78
C LEU A 218 17.30 -6.01 8.85
N ARG A 219 18.50 -5.46 9.07
CA ARG A 219 19.73 -5.87 8.36
C ARG A 219 20.08 -7.32 8.65
N ALA A 220 19.97 -7.77 9.90
CA ALA A 220 20.23 -9.15 10.28
C ALA A 220 19.26 -10.11 9.59
N LEU A 221 17.96 -9.81 9.62
CA LEU A 221 16.92 -10.58 8.92
C LEU A 221 17.16 -10.62 7.41
N PHE A 222 17.53 -9.50 6.79
CA PHE A 222 17.84 -9.49 5.36
C PHE A 222 19.12 -10.27 5.06
N LYS A 223 20.16 -10.19 5.90
CA LYS A 223 21.39 -10.99 5.76
C LYS A 223 21.11 -12.48 5.86
N GLU A 224 20.25 -12.89 6.78
CA GLU A 224 19.77 -14.26 6.89
C GLU A 224 19.04 -14.69 5.61
N ALA A 225 18.10 -13.87 5.13
CA ALA A 225 17.40 -14.15 3.88
C ALA A 225 18.34 -14.21 2.67
N ALA A 226 19.35 -13.35 2.64
CA ALA A 226 20.39 -13.31 1.62
C ALA A 226 21.47 -14.39 1.83
N SER A 227 21.41 -15.23 2.86
CA SER A 227 22.42 -16.30 3.05
C SER A 227 22.22 -17.48 2.08
N VAL A 228 21.01 -17.62 1.53
CA VAL A 228 20.64 -18.66 0.54
C VAL A 228 20.52 -18.07 -0.86
N GLN A 229 20.60 -18.92 -1.88
CA GLN A 229 20.35 -18.51 -3.27
C GLN A 229 18.88 -18.14 -3.47
N TRP A 230 18.63 -16.96 -4.06
CA TRP A 230 17.27 -16.56 -4.44
C TRP A 230 16.91 -17.11 -5.83
N HIS A 231 15.61 -17.24 -6.09
CA HIS A 231 15.13 -17.73 -7.38
C HIS A 231 14.12 -16.78 -7.99
N PRO A 232 14.20 -16.49 -9.30
CA PRO A 232 13.15 -15.75 -9.99
C PRO A 232 11.85 -16.54 -9.94
N LYS A 233 10.75 -15.87 -9.57
CA LYS A 233 9.43 -16.48 -9.50
C LYS A 233 8.60 -16.25 -10.75
N THR A 234 8.95 -15.23 -11.54
CA THR A 234 8.36 -14.97 -12.84
C THR A 234 9.30 -15.37 -13.99
N GLU A 235 8.72 -15.82 -15.11
CA GLU A 235 9.46 -16.12 -16.34
C GLU A 235 10.24 -14.92 -16.86
N ALA A 236 9.70 -13.74 -16.60
CA ALA A 236 10.27 -12.47 -16.95
C ALA A 236 11.54 -12.12 -16.21
N MET A 237 11.54 -12.27 -14.88
CA MET A 237 12.75 -12.09 -14.10
C MET A 237 13.81 -13.13 -14.51
N ALA A 238 13.38 -14.35 -14.81
CA ALA A 238 14.26 -15.37 -15.40
C ALA A 238 14.82 -14.95 -16.78
N LYS A 239 14.03 -14.28 -17.62
CA LYS A 239 14.47 -13.71 -18.91
C LYS A 239 15.51 -12.61 -18.71
N ILE A 240 15.29 -11.69 -17.78
CA ILE A 240 16.25 -10.63 -17.44
C ILE A 240 17.57 -11.21 -16.95
N LEU A 241 17.52 -12.23 -16.07
CA LEU A 241 18.71 -12.95 -15.60
C LEU A 241 19.50 -13.57 -16.77
N ARG A 242 18.83 -14.26 -17.70
CA ARG A 242 19.47 -14.83 -18.90
C ARG A 242 20.13 -13.74 -19.77
N MET A 243 19.47 -12.60 -19.93
CA MET A 243 20.01 -11.47 -20.70
C MET A 243 21.27 -10.89 -20.05
N LYS A 244 21.32 -10.77 -18.72
CA LYS A 244 22.48 -10.21 -17.99
C LYS A 244 23.64 -11.19 -17.96
N SER A 245 23.40 -12.50 -17.89
CA SER A 245 24.47 -13.50 -17.98
C SER A 245 25.18 -13.51 -19.34
N GLY A 246 24.48 -13.15 -20.42
CA GLY A 246 25.05 -13.12 -21.78
C GLY A 246 25.66 -11.79 -22.21
N LYS A 247 25.48 -10.71 -21.44
CA LYS A 247 25.88 -9.34 -21.85
C LYS A 247 26.38 -8.52 -20.67
N SER A 248 27.43 -7.73 -20.90
CA SER A 248 27.92 -6.76 -19.90
C SER A 248 26.87 -5.70 -19.55
N THR A 249 26.11 -5.23 -20.55
CA THR A 249 25.09 -4.19 -20.40
C THR A 249 23.83 -4.54 -21.19
N ILE A 250 22.67 -4.32 -20.57
CA ILE A 250 21.36 -4.43 -21.23
C ILE A 250 20.91 -3.00 -21.59
N PRO A 251 20.62 -2.71 -22.87
CA PRO A 251 20.19 -1.37 -23.27
C PRO A 251 18.78 -1.04 -22.77
N ALA A 252 18.49 0.25 -22.59
CA ALA A 252 17.17 0.74 -22.16
C ALA A 252 16.03 0.35 -23.13
N SER A 253 16.33 0.12 -24.41
CA SER A 253 15.36 -0.40 -25.38
C SER A 253 14.86 -1.81 -25.04
N GLN A 254 15.60 -2.58 -24.23
CA GLN A 254 15.24 -3.93 -23.83
C GLN A 254 14.64 -4.00 -22.44
N VAL A 255 15.22 -3.31 -21.45
CA VAL A 255 14.73 -3.29 -20.07
C VAL A 255 14.86 -1.88 -19.49
N VAL A 256 13.77 -1.36 -18.93
CA VAL A 256 13.73 -0.04 -18.29
C VAL A 256 12.97 -0.10 -16.96
N ASN A 257 13.44 0.66 -15.99
CA ASN A 257 12.81 0.84 -14.68
C ASN A 257 11.93 2.08 -14.76
N ILE A 258 10.68 1.96 -14.29
CA ILE A 258 9.69 3.03 -14.32
C ILE A 258 9.19 3.33 -12.91
N ASP A 259 9.00 4.61 -12.65
CA ASP A 259 8.19 5.13 -11.56
C ASP A 259 7.49 6.42 -12.05
N LEU A 260 6.34 6.75 -11.46
CA LEU A 260 5.57 7.95 -11.78
C LEU A 260 5.13 8.67 -10.50
N GLU A 261 5.10 10.00 -10.56
CA GLU A 261 4.27 10.77 -9.62
C GLU A 261 2.93 11.09 -10.29
N PHE A 262 1.82 10.76 -9.64
CA PHE A 262 0.49 10.89 -10.22
C PHE A 262 -0.61 11.17 -9.20
N GLY A 263 -1.72 11.75 -9.67
CA GLY A 263 -2.89 12.00 -8.86
C GLY A 263 -3.72 10.74 -8.66
N TRP A 264 -3.73 10.13 -7.47
CA TRP A 264 -4.52 8.91 -7.20
C TRP A 264 -6.03 9.00 -7.52
N GLY A 265 -6.60 10.21 -7.51
CA GLY A 265 -8.02 10.43 -7.81
C GLY A 265 -8.28 10.67 -9.30
N SER A 266 -7.44 11.48 -9.95
CA SER A 266 -7.56 11.86 -11.35
C SER A 266 -6.88 10.88 -12.31
N ARG A 267 -5.94 10.08 -11.80
CA ARG A 267 -4.93 9.30 -12.55
C ARG A 267 -4.04 10.16 -13.46
N GLU A 268 -4.03 11.46 -13.24
CA GLU A 268 -3.18 12.36 -13.99
C GLU A 268 -1.72 12.08 -13.64
N VAL A 269 -0.91 11.80 -14.66
CA VAL A 269 0.55 11.67 -14.52
C VAL A 269 1.12 13.08 -14.41
N TYR A 270 1.87 13.37 -13.34
CA TYR A 270 2.51 14.67 -13.12
C TYR A 270 4.01 14.65 -13.45
N GLN A 271 4.68 13.53 -13.15
CA GLN A 271 6.11 13.33 -13.42
C GLN A 271 6.35 11.92 -13.95
N ILE A 272 7.26 11.81 -14.92
CA ILE A 272 7.74 10.54 -15.48
C ILE A 272 9.21 10.37 -15.13
N GLY A 273 9.56 9.22 -14.54
CA GLY A 273 10.93 8.83 -14.27
C GLY A 273 11.25 7.47 -14.87
N LEU A 274 12.20 7.43 -15.80
CA LEU A 274 12.72 6.20 -16.40
C LEU A 274 14.23 6.11 -16.18
N ALA A 275 14.70 4.94 -15.77
CA ALA A 275 16.12 4.62 -15.64
C ALA A 275 16.45 3.27 -16.28
N ASP A 276 17.63 3.15 -16.89
CA ASP A 276 18.11 1.85 -17.38
C ASP A 276 18.55 0.95 -16.21
N LEU A 277 18.93 -0.29 -16.50
CA LEU A 277 19.37 -1.23 -15.46
C LEU A 277 20.67 -0.80 -14.75
N GLU A 278 21.45 0.12 -15.32
CA GLU A 278 22.65 0.68 -14.69
C GLU A 278 22.34 2.00 -13.94
N ALA A 279 21.05 2.24 -13.65
CA ALA A 279 20.54 3.44 -12.98
C ALA A 279 20.86 4.77 -13.71
N ARG A 280 21.13 4.73 -15.02
CA ARG A 280 21.30 5.94 -15.84
C ARG A 280 19.94 6.47 -16.26
N LYS A 281 19.82 7.80 -16.28
CA LYS A 281 18.58 8.46 -16.70
C LYS A 281 18.24 8.10 -18.15
N VAL A 282 17.02 7.64 -18.36
CA VAL A 282 16.41 7.47 -19.68
C VAL A 282 15.48 8.65 -19.98
N LEU A 283 14.57 8.97 -19.05
CA LEU A 283 13.64 10.09 -19.15
C LEU A 283 13.35 10.65 -17.75
N ASP A 284 13.35 11.97 -17.61
CA ASP A 284 12.95 12.64 -16.36
C ASP A 284 12.28 13.97 -16.68
N CYS A 285 10.95 13.98 -16.69
CA CYS A 285 10.18 15.16 -17.06
C CYS A 285 8.91 15.31 -16.24
N LEU A 286 8.49 16.56 -16.08
CA LEU A 286 7.10 16.88 -15.77
C LEU A 286 6.26 16.74 -17.04
N THR A 287 5.00 16.35 -16.90
CA THR A 287 4.06 16.24 -18.00
C THR A 287 3.30 17.55 -18.21
N LYS A 288 2.90 17.82 -19.45
CA LYS A 288 1.89 18.81 -19.81
C LYS A 288 0.95 18.23 -20.86
N TYR A 289 -0.32 18.57 -20.77
CA TYR A 289 -1.30 18.19 -21.78
C TYR A 289 -1.19 19.11 -23.01
N GLY A 290 -1.46 18.56 -24.20
CA GLY A 290 -1.53 19.28 -25.46
C GLY A 290 -2.71 20.26 -25.51
N GLU A 291 -2.66 21.20 -26.44
CA GLU A 291 -3.78 22.11 -26.67
C GLU A 291 -5.04 21.34 -27.08
N GLY A 292 -6.17 21.63 -26.43
CA GLY A 292 -7.44 20.96 -26.66
C GLY A 292 -7.63 19.63 -25.91
N VAL A 293 -6.60 19.10 -25.24
CA VAL A 293 -6.73 17.92 -24.39
C VAL A 293 -7.10 18.34 -22.97
N VAL A 294 -8.23 17.86 -22.47
CA VAL A 294 -8.70 18.17 -21.11
C VAL A 294 -7.99 17.23 -20.13
N ALA A 295 -7.12 17.80 -19.29
CA ALA A 295 -6.48 17.05 -18.22
C ALA A 295 -7.55 16.41 -17.29
N PRO A 296 -7.33 15.17 -16.79
CA PRO A 296 -8.27 14.51 -15.89
C PRO A 296 -8.57 15.29 -14.60
N SER A 297 -7.63 16.10 -14.09
CA SER A 297 -7.87 17.01 -12.96
C SER A 297 -8.79 18.19 -13.29
N SER A 298 -8.84 18.60 -14.55
CA SER A 298 -9.71 19.69 -15.02
C SER A 298 -11.16 19.23 -15.23
N SER A 299 -11.38 17.92 -15.34
CA SER A 299 -12.73 17.37 -15.40
C SER A 299 -13.40 17.49 -14.03
N PRO A 300 -14.71 17.80 -13.96
CA PRO A 300 -15.42 17.89 -12.69
C PRO A 300 -15.35 16.54 -11.97
N LEU A 301 -14.43 16.44 -11.01
CA LEU A 301 -14.33 15.25 -10.17
C LEU A 301 -15.62 15.17 -9.33
N PRO A 302 -16.15 13.96 -9.07
CA PRO A 302 -17.33 13.79 -8.24
C PRO A 302 -17.13 14.22 -6.78
N ALA A 303 -15.91 14.60 -6.39
CA ALA A 303 -15.67 15.45 -5.21
C ALA A 303 -14.45 16.34 -5.47
N PRO A 304 -14.39 17.54 -4.86
CA PRO A 304 -13.22 18.39 -4.93
C PRO A 304 -11.97 17.68 -4.39
N PRO A 305 -10.78 17.99 -4.95
CA PRO A 305 -9.53 17.46 -4.42
C PRO A 305 -9.35 17.90 -2.96
N THR A 306 -8.81 17.01 -2.13
CA THR A 306 -8.48 17.37 -0.75
C THR A 306 -7.26 18.30 -0.73
N TRP A 307 -7.11 19.07 0.34
CA TRP A 307 -5.95 19.94 0.51
C TRP A 307 -4.61 19.18 0.41
N ALA A 308 -4.53 17.97 0.96
CA ALA A 308 -3.35 17.12 0.84
C ALA A 308 -3.04 16.72 -0.61
N GLN A 309 -4.06 16.51 -1.45
CA GLN A 309 -3.87 16.22 -2.87
C GLN A 309 -3.33 17.43 -3.62
N LEU A 310 -3.89 18.62 -3.36
CA LEU A 310 -3.41 19.87 -3.94
C LEU A 310 -1.97 20.17 -3.53
N GLN A 311 -1.62 19.96 -2.26
CA GLN A 311 -0.24 20.12 -1.78
C GLN A 311 0.72 19.14 -2.43
N TYR A 312 0.32 17.87 -2.58
CA TYR A 312 1.14 16.87 -3.25
C TYR A 312 1.36 17.24 -4.72
N GLU A 313 0.30 17.62 -5.45
CA GLU A 313 0.41 18.08 -6.83
C GLU A 313 1.33 19.30 -6.96
N GLN A 314 1.14 20.32 -6.12
CA GLN A 314 2.00 21.50 -6.09
C GLN A 314 3.46 21.14 -5.80
N LYS A 315 3.69 20.23 -4.85
CA LYS A 315 5.02 19.73 -4.52
C LYS A 315 5.68 19.08 -5.73
N VAL A 316 4.99 18.15 -6.39
CA VAL A 316 5.51 17.43 -7.57
C VAL A 316 5.77 18.40 -8.73
N LYS A 317 4.84 19.31 -9.02
CA LYS A 317 5.02 20.34 -10.07
C LYS A 317 6.17 21.31 -9.77
N GLY A 318 6.58 21.43 -8.51
CA GLY A 318 7.76 22.20 -8.09
C GLY A 318 9.08 21.46 -8.25
N TYR A 319 9.09 20.18 -8.62
CA TYR A 319 10.33 19.43 -8.78
C TYR A 319 11.14 19.88 -10.00
N TYR A 320 12.45 19.96 -9.80
CA TYR A 320 13.40 20.09 -10.90
C TYR A 320 13.52 18.75 -11.61
N THR A 321 13.35 18.75 -12.93
CA THR A 321 13.50 17.56 -13.79
C THR A 321 14.52 17.84 -14.89
N GLN A 322 15.31 16.83 -15.25
CA GLN A 322 16.44 17.02 -16.18
C GLN A 322 16.00 17.27 -17.64
N ASP A 323 14.83 16.77 -18.05
CA ASP A 323 14.25 17.01 -19.36
C ASP A 323 13.16 18.11 -19.34
N GLY A 324 12.93 18.75 -18.19
CA GLY A 324 11.96 19.83 -18.02
C GLY A 324 10.50 19.35 -18.16
N THR A 325 9.63 20.22 -18.68
CA THR A 325 8.21 19.90 -18.90
C THR A 325 7.94 19.53 -20.35
N LEU A 326 7.48 18.31 -20.59
CA LEU A 326 7.27 17.75 -21.93
C LEU A 326 5.79 17.42 -22.19
N CYS A 327 5.32 17.66 -23.42
CA CYS A 327 4.04 17.10 -23.86
C CYS A 327 4.20 15.66 -24.36
N ALA A 328 3.10 14.95 -24.58
CA ALA A 328 3.11 13.57 -25.04
C ALA A 328 3.94 13.37 -26.31
N LYS A 329 3.81 14.24 -27.33
CA LYS A 329 4.63 14.16 -28.55
C LYS A 329 6.14 14.12 -28.26
N GLN A 330 6.60 15.02 -27.38
CA GLN A 330 8.03 15.11 -27.02
C GLN A 330 8.49 13.90 -26.20
N VAL A 331 7.60 13.33 -25.37
CA VAL A 331 7.87 12.07 -24.67
C VAL A 331 8.01 10.93 -25.66
N VAL A 332 7.07 10.78 -26.60
CA VAL A 332 7.10 9.73 -27.64
C VAL A 332 8.37 9.82 -28.48
N GLU A 333 8.72 11.00 -28.99
CA GLU A 333 9.97 11.21 -29.75
C GLU A 333 11.23 10.78 -28.96
N LYS A 334 11.26 11.01 -27.64
CA LYS A 334 12.36 10.56 -26.78
C LYS A 334 12.35 9.04 -26.60
N LEU A 335 11.19 8.43 -26.35
CA LEU A 335 11.05 6.98 -26.20
C LEU A 335 11.49 6.25 -27.49
N GLU A 336 11.04 6.71 -28.65
CA GLU A 336 11.41 6.19 -29.97
C GLU A 336 12.91 6.33 -30.23
N LYS A 337 13.50 7.49 -29.92
CA LYS A 337 14.95 7.73 -30.07
C LYS A 337 15.79 6.77 -29.22
N ILE A 338 15.28 6.36 -28.06
CA ILE A 338 15.94 5.38 -27.17
C ILE A 338 15.72 3.94 -27.68
N GLY A 339 14.73 3.73 -28.55
CA GLY A 339 14.31 2.43 -29.06
C GLY A 339 13.39 1.69 -28.10
N ILE A 340 12.63 2.40 -27.25
CA ILE A 340 11.56 1.79 -26.46
C ILE A 340 10.42 1.43 -27.42
N SER A 341 9.91 0.21 -27.31
CA SER A 341 8.84 -0.33 -28.15
C SER A 341 7.89 -1.23 -27.38
N ASP A 342 6.91 -1.81 -28.09
CA ASP A 342 6.00 -2.85 -27.64
C ASP A 342 6.68 -4.12 -27.10
N ASN A 343 7.97 -4.31 -27.37
CA ASN A 343 8.77 -5.44 -26.90
C ASN A 343 9.67 -5.10 -25.70
N THR A 344 9.75 -3.84 -25.30
CA THR A 344 10.55 -3.40 -24.14
C THR A 344 9.94 -3.93 -22.85
N ILE A 345 10.80 -4.40 -21.94
CA ILE A 345 10.40 -4.83 -20.61
C ILE A 345 10.43 -3.65 -19.65
N PHE A 346 9.35 -3.45 -18.90
CA PHE A 346 9.26 -2.46 -17.82
C PHE A 346 9.33 -3.15 -16.45
N LEU A 347 10.11 -2.56 -15.55
CA LEU A 347 10.19 -2.94 -14.14
C LEU A 347 9.56 -1.85 -13.26
N SER A 348 8.76 -2.24 -12.27
CA SER A 348 8.19 -1.32 -11.26
C SER A 348 8.33 -1.87 -9.84
N TRP A 349 8.50 -0.98 -8.85
CA TRP A 349 8.48 -1.30 -7.41
C TRP A 349 7.06 -1.19 -6.82
N ALA A 350 6.10 -1.89 -7.41
CA ALA A 350 4.70 -1.79 -7.03
C ALA A 350 4.03 -3.13 -6.76
N ILE A 351 2.88 -3.09 -6.09
CA ILE A 351 2.02 -4.28 -5.92
C ILE A 351 1.17 -4.51 -7.17
N TRP A 352 0.92 -3.46 -7.96
CA TRP A 352 0.17 -3.51 -9.21
C TRP A 352 0.84 -2.63 -10.26
N GLY A 353 0.51 -2.84 -11.53
CA GLY A 353 1.13 -2.15 -12.65
C GLY A 353 0.58 -0.76 -12.97
N PHE A 354 0.35 0.10 -11.97
CA PHE A 354 -0.25 1.42 -12.20
C PHE A 354 0.66 2.32 -13.04
N ASP A 355 1.98 2.30 -12.81
CA ASP A 355 2.91 3.21 -13.46
C ASP A 355 2.83 3.12 -15.00
N LEU A 356 3.02 1.92 -15.56
CA LEU A 356 2.92 1.72 -17.00
C LEU A 356 1.50 1.94 -17.52
N SER A 357 0.48 1.50 -16.77
CA SER A 357 -0.91 1.64 -17.19
C SER A 357 -1.32 3.10 -17.30
N TYR A 358 -0.96 3.94 -16.31
CA TYR A 358 -1.29 5.36 -16.31
C TYR A 358 -0.47 6.15 -17.32
N LEU A 359 0.80 5.80 -17.55
CA LEU A 359 1.57 6.40 -18.63
C LEU A 359 0.93 6.10 -20.00
N ARG A 360 0.47 4.87 -20.22
CA ARG A 360 -0.21 4.48 -21.46
C ARG A 360 -1.56 5.19 -21.61
N GLU A 361 -2.37 5.24 -20.55
CA GLU A 361 -3.64 5.97 -20.52
C GLU A 361 -3.44 7.46 -20.86
N TRP A 362 -2.39 8.09 -20.29
CA TRP A 362 -2.05 9.49 -20.59
C TRP A 362 -1.66 9.69 -22.07
N LEU A 363 -0.78 8.85 -22.62
CA LEU A 363 -0.39 8.93 -24.03
C LEU A 363 -1.59 8.73 -24.97
N GLN A 364 -2.48 7.81 -24.65
CA GLN A 364 -3.70 7.55 -25.43
C GLN A 364 -4.67 8.74 -25.40
N GLN A 365 -4.83 9.42 -24.26
CA GLN A 365 -5.62 10.66 -24.16
C GLN A 365 -5.08 11.77 -25.07
N GLU A 366 -3.77 11.78 -25.30
CA GLU A 366 -3.08 12.71 -26.19
C GLU A 366 -3.03 12.23 -27.65
N GLY A 367 -3.71 11.13 -27.98
CA GLY A 367 -3.80 10.57 -29.33
C GLY A 367 -2.62 9.69 -29.75
N PHE A 368 -1.73 9.33 -28.83
CA PHE A 368 -0.61 8.43 -29.07
C PHE A 368 -0.94 7.00 -28.62
N HIS A 369 -1.28 6.16 -29.58
CA HIS A 369 -1.61 4.75 -29.37
C HIS A 369 -0.39 3.85 -29.61
N ASP A 370 -0.37 2.69 -28.95
CA ASP A 370 0.60 1.61 -29.21
C ASP A 370 2.09 1.99 -29.08
N VAL A 371 2.41 3.08 -28.35
CA VAL A 371 3.79 3.51 -28.07
C VAL A 371 4.47 2.61 -27.04
N LEU A 372 3.72 2.20 -26.02
CA LEU A 372 4.21 1.45 -24.88
C LEU A 372 3.65 0.03 -24.89
N PRO A 373 4.42 -0.95 -24.41
CA PRO A 373 3.97 -2.33 -24.38
C PRO A 373 2.78 -2.52 -23.44
N GLY A 374 2.06 -3.63 -23.59
CA GLY A 374 1.00 -4.05 -22.68
C GLY A 374 1.54 -4.48 -21.30
N ASN A 375 0.64 -4.91 -20.42
CA ASN A 375 1.01 -5.29 -19.05
C ASN A 375 1.74 -6.65 -18.98
N GLU A 376 1.72 -7.43 -20.06
CA GLU A 376 2.49 -8.65 -20.24
C GLU A 376 4.01 -8.43 -20.22
N ASN A 377 4.46 -7.21 -20.53
CA ASN A 377 5.87 -6.80 -20.47
C ASN A 377 6.18 -5.93 -19.24
N LEU A 378 5.27 -5.86 -18.27
CA LEU A 378 5.49 -5.18 -17.00
C LEU A 378 5.72 -6.19 -15.88
N TYR A 379 6.82 -6.03 -15.14
CA TYR A 379 7.15 -6.91 -14.04
C TYR A 379 7.38 -6.16 -12.73
N LEU A 380 6.84 -6.75 -11.67
CA LEU A 380 6.75 -6.13 -10.36
C LEU A 380 7.86 -6.69 -9.46
N LEU A 381 9.01 -6.02 -9.42
CA LEU A 381 10.19 -6.48 -8.68
C LEU A 381 9.90 -6.65 -7.18
N LEU A 382 9.01 -5.82 -6.62
CA LEU A 382 8.55 -5.93 -5.24
C LEU A 382 8.01 -7.33 -4.90
N GLN A 383 7.33 -8.00 -5.85
CA GLN A 383 6.76 -9.33 -5.63
C GLN A 383 7.85 -10.42 -5.58
N GLU A 384 8.91 -10.26 -6.37
CA GLU A 384 10.07 -11.16 -6.37
C GLU A 384 10.79 -11.13 -5.02
N PHE A 385 11.04 -9.93 -4.48
CA PHE A 385 11.59 -9.76 -3.13
C PHE A 385 10.67 -10.35 -2.06
N ARG A 386 9.38 -10.00 -2.10
CA ARG A 386 8.40 -10.48 -1.11
C ARG A 386 8.35 -11.99 -1.05
N HIS A 387 8.39 -12.66 -2.20
CA HIS A 387 8.33 -14.11 -2.27
C HIS A 387 9.58 -14.76 -1.68
N ASN A 388 10.78 -14.33 -2.10
CA ASN A 388 12.04 -14.92 -1.61
C ASN A 388 12.25 -14.66 -0.10
N LEU A 389 11.88 -13.48 0.40
CA LEU A 389 11.89 -13.19 1.84
C LEU A 389 10.91 -14.08 2.61
N LYS A 390 9.68 -14.24 2.11
CA LYS A 390 8.68 -15.11 2.73
C LYS A 390 9.16 -16.57 2.81
N GLU A 391 9.77 -17.08 1.75
CA GLU A 391 10.28 -18.45 1.73
C GLU A 391 11.45 -18.65 2.70
N THR A 392 12.32 -17.65 2.85
CA THR A 392 13.55 -17.82 3.63
C THR A 392 13.37 -17.51 5.11
N ILE A 393 12.70 -16.40 5.45
CA ILE A 393 12.57 -15.91 6.83
C ILE A 393 11.10 -15.89 7.32
N GLY A 394 10.16 -16.40 6.53
CA GLY A 394 8.75 -16.52 6.90
C GLY A 394 7.90 -15.26 6.68
N THR A 395 6.57 -15.39 6.88
CA THR A 395 5.59 -14.30 6.65
C THR A 395 5.54 -13.25 7.74
N THR A 396 6.03 -13.57 8.94
CA THR A 396 5.90 -12.76 10.16
C THR A 396 7.26 -12.57 10.84
N CYS A 397 8.31 -12.34 10.03
CA CYS A 397 9.70 -12.25 10.45
C CYS A 397 10.07 -11.03 11.30
N TYR A 398 9.26 -9.97 11.31
CA TYR A 398 9.58 -8.71 11.98
C TYR A 398 8.42 -8.22 12.83
N LYS A 399 8.52 -8.39 14.17
CA LYS A 399 7.50 -7.94 15.14
C LYS A 399 6.08 -8.43 14.79
N GLY A 400 5.95 -9.70 14.40
CA GLY A 400 4.67 -10.29 13.97
C GLY A 400 4.17 -9.81 12.60
N LYS A 401 4.98 -9.06 11.85
CA LYS A 401 4.68 -8.56 10.51
C LYS A 401 5.69 -9.11 9.49
N GLY A 402 5.35 -9.00 8.21
CA GLY A 402 6.30 -9.30 7.13
C GLY A 402 7.43 -8.27 7.06
N PHE A 403 8.50 -8.62 6.35
CA PHE A 403 9.64 -7.73 6.14
C PHE A 403 9.17 -6.43 5.43
N PRO A 404 9.55 -5.23 5.91
CA PRO A 404 9.14 -3.98 5.31
C PRO A 404 9.83 -3.77 3.95
N LEU A 405 9.03 -3.71 2.88
CA LEU A 405 9.52 -3.59 1.49
C LEU A 405 9.14 -2.27 0.84
N SER A 406 8.75 -1.25 1.59
CA SER A 406 8.61 0.10 1.01
C SER A 406 9.99 0.59 0.60
N LEU A 407 10.10 1.15 -0.62
CA LEU A 407 11.37 1.64 -1.17
C LEU A 407 12.08 2.64 -0.24
N PRO A 408 11.37 3.62 0.39
CA PRO A 408 11.96 4.49 1.40
C PRO A 408 12.63 3.78 2.56
N VAL A 409 12.19 2.56 2.91
CA VAL A 409 12.72 1.80 4.03
C VAL A 409 13.84 0.88 3.58
N VAL A 410 13.55 0.02 2.58
CA VAL A 410 14.47 -1.04 2.17
C VAL A 410 15.69 -0.49 1.44
N PHE A 411 15.55 0.62 0.69
CA PHE A 411 16.67 1.19 -0.05
C PHE A 411 17.80 1.68 0.87
N PRO A 412 17.59 2.61 1.83
CA PRO A 412 18.65 3.03 2.74
C PRO A 412 19.09 1.90 3.69
N LEU A 413 18.21 0.96 4.01
CA LEU A 413 18.57 -0.25 4.74
C LEU A 413 19.63 -1.06 3.98
N LEU A 414 19.57 -1.15 2.65
CA LEU A 414 20.51 -1.98 1.89
C LEU A 414 21.71 -1.18 1.36
N PHE A 415 21.50 0.04 0.89
CA PHE A 415 22.53 0.86 0.24
C PHE A 415 23.14 1.92 1.16
N GLY A 416 22.63 2.06 2.38
CA GLY A 416 23.05 3.06 3.34
C GLY A 416 22.32 4.39 3.20
N TYR A 417 22.27 5.12 4.31
CA TYR A 417 21.64 6.44 4.39
C TYR A 417 22.46 7.55 3.75
N ASP A 418 23.77 7.33 3.59
CA ASP A 418 24.69 8.24 2.90
C ASP A 418 24.60 8.11 1.37
N HIS A 419 23.84 7.15 0.84
CA HIS A 419 23.66 6.99 -0.60
C HIS A 419 22.95 8.22 -1.19
N GLU A 420 23.41 8.73 -2.34
CA GLU A 420 22.91 9.99 -2.93
C GLU A 420 21.42 9.99 -3.33
N LEU A 421 20.83 8.80 -3.39
CA LEU A 421 19.40 8.57 -3.67
C LEU A 421 18.59 8.34 -2.39
N ALA A 422 19.23 8.03 -1.27
CA ALA A 422 18.52 7.71 -0.03
C ALA A 422 17.71 8.90 0.46
N GLY A 423 16.44 8.63 0.77
CA GLY A 423 15.52 9.63 1.34
C GLY A 423 15.07 10.73 0.37
N ARG A 424 15.33 10.56 -0.92
CA ARG A 424 14.82 11.42 -2.00
C ARG A 424 13.63 10.79 -2.74
N ASN A 425 12.93 9.88 -2.06
CA ASN A 425 11.75 9.20 -2.60
C ASN A 425 10.60 10.18 -2.84
N HIS A 426 9.60 9.74 -3.59
CA HIS A 426 8.55 10.59 -4.15
C HIS A 426 9.11 11.57 -5.18
N HIS A 427 10.09 11.12 -5.96
CA HIS A 427 10.58 11.79 -7.14
C HIS A 427 10.83 10.71 -8.19
N ALA A 428 10.00 10.68 -9.23
CA ALA A 428 9.91 9.54 -10.15
C ALA A 428 11.27 9.02 -10.66
N LEU A 429 12.18 9.90 -11.12
CA LEU A 429 13.50 9.45 -11.57
C LEU A 429 14.35 8.83 -10.44
N VAL A 430 14.30 9.39 -9.23
CA VAL A 430 15.06 8.86 -8.09
C VAL A 430 14.56 7.47 -7.76
N ASP A 431 13.25 7.29 -7.66
CA ASP A 431 12.64 5.99 -7.35
C ASP A 431 12.90 4.96 -8.45
N ALA A 432 12.86 5.36 -9.73
CA ALA A 432 13.26 4.51 -10.86
C ALA A 432 14.74 4.09 -10.80
N LYS A 433 15.64 4.98 -10.37
CA LYS A 433 17.07 4.65 -10.16
C LYS A 433 17.29 3.73 -8.96
N GLN A 434 16.60 3.97 -7.85
CA GLN A 434 16.63 3.09 -6.69
C GLN A 434 16.13 1.69 -7.08
N LEU A 435 15.04 1.60 -7.86
CA LEU A 435 14.53 0.36 -8.44
C LEU A 435 15.57 -0.35 -9.31
N ALA A 436 16.31 0.38 -10.17
CA ALA A 436 17.39 -0.21 -10.96
C ALA A 436 18.46 -0.89 -10.08
N LEU A 437 18.90 -0.22 -9.00
CA LEU A 437 19.86 -0.77 -8.05
C LEU A 437 19.28 -1.97 -7.28
N MET A 438 18.01 -1.92 -6.90
CA MET A 438 17.30 -3.06 -6.30
C MET A 438 17.23 -4.25 -7.27
N CYS A 439 17.07 -4.01 -8.57
CA CYS A 439 17.07 -5.06 -9.60
C CYS A 439 18.46 -5.69 -9.74
N LEU A 440 19.52 -4.88 -9.78
CA LEU A 440 20.90 -5.38 -9.80
C LEU A 440 21.22 -6.22 -8.56
N LEU A 441 20.77 -5.78 -7.39
CA LEU A 441 20.89 -6.56 -6.16
C LEU A 441 20.14 -7.89 -6.28
N PHE A 442 18.90 -7.90 -6.77
CA PHE A 442 18.14 -9.14 -6.95
C PHE A 442 18.86 -10.12 -7.90
N ILE A 443 19.38 -9.61 -9.01
CA ILE A 443 20.16 -10.40 -9.98
C ILE A 443 21.36 -11.05 -9.30
N ASP A 444 22.07 -10.33 -8.44
CA ASP A 444 23.20 -10.86 -7.70
C ASP A 444 22.78 -11.87 -6.62
N LEU A 445 21.67 -11.63 -5.91
CA LEU A 445 21.10 -12.57 -4.94
C LEU A 445 20.66 -13.91 -5.56
N CYS A 446 20.30 -13.90 -6.85
CA CYS A 446 20.02 -15.12 -7.61
C CYS A 446 21.25 -15.97 -7.94
N LYS A 447 22.47 -15.47 -7.73
CA LYS A 447 23.69 -16.27 -7.85
C LYS A 447 23.94 -17.07 -6.56
N PRO A 448 24.68 -18.19 -6.64
CA PRO A 448 25.19 -18.88 -5.46
C PRO A 448 25.92 -17.89 -4.52
N PRO A 449 25.78 -17.99 -3.18
CA PRO A 449 26.33 -17.02 -2.24
C PRO A 449 27.81 -16.67 -2.41
N HIS A 450 28.63 -17.62 -2.87
CA HIS A 450 30.07 -17.45 -3.09
C HIS A 450 30.43 -16.76 -4.42
N GLU A 451 29.49 -16.65 -5.36
CA GLU A 451 29.69 -15.98 -6.66
C GLU A 451 29.19 -14.53 -6.68
N ARG A 452 28.63 -14.06 -5.56
CA ARG A 452 28.01 -12.74 -5.45
C ARG A 452 29.05 -11.66 -5.36
N VAL A 453 28.93 -10.64 -6.20
CA VAL A 453 29.87 -9.50 -6.23
C VAL A 453 29.22 -8.25 -5.67
N TYR A 454 27.96 -8.00 -6.04
CA TYR A 454 27.24 -6.79 -5.68
C TYR A 454 26.84 -6.79 -4.20
N TRP A 455 26.30 -7.92 -3.73
CA TRP A 455 25.97 -8.12 -2.32
C TRP A 455 27.21 -8.17 -1.43
N GLN A 456 28.29 -8.83 -1.88
CA GLN A 456 29.54 -8.91 -1.12
C GLN A 456 30.32 -7.60 -1.14
N GLY A 457 30.10 -6.75 -2.14
CA GLY A 457 30.73 -5.44 -2.30
C GLY A 457 30.47 -4.48 -1.13
N SER A 458 31.41 -3.55 -0.94
CA SER A 458 31.42 -2.59 0.18
C SER A 458 30.19 -1.67 0.20
N VAL A 459 29.53 -1.43 -0.92
CA VAL A 459 28.38 -0.50 -1.02
C VAL A 459 27.16 -1.01 -0.23
N VAL A 460 26.94 -2.33 -0.20
CA VAL A 460 25.79 -2.93 0.52
C VAL A 460 26.20 -3.40 1.92
N ASN A 461 27.41 -3.93 2.07
CA ASN A 461 27.89 -4.46 3.36
C ASN A 461 28.46 -3.40 4.30
N ASN A 462 28.88 -2.25 3.78
CA ASN A 462 29.47 -1.17 4.56
C ASN A 462 28.79 0.16 4.22
N PRO A 463 27.47 0.29 4.46
CA PRO A 463 26.81 1.58 4.38
C PRO A 463 27.55 2.48 5.36
N GLY A 464 28.12 3.58 4.89
CA GLY A 464 28.96 4.45 5.71
C GLY A 464 28.36 4.67 7.11
N ILE A 465 29.18 4.50 8.16
CA ILE A 465 28.77 4.74 9.55
C ILE A 465 28.67 6.26 9.85
N ALA A 466 28.82 7.13 8.85
CA ALA A 466 29.22 8.51 9.09
C ALA A 466 28.08 9.52 8.94
N GLY A 467 27.16 9.55 9.92
CA GLY A 467 26.60 10.75 10.58
C GLY A 467 26.13 11.97 9.77
N LYS A 468 26.07 11.93 8.44
CA LYS A 468 25.61 13.05 7.63
C LYS A 468 24.11 12.94 7.53
N ARG A 469 23.45 13.78 8.32
CA ARG A 469 22.02 14.06 8.23
C ARG A 469 21.63 14.13 6.76
N GLN A 470 20.62 13.36 6.38
CA GLN A 470 20.02 13.45 5.06
C GLN A 470 19.76 14.92 4.73
N ARG A 471 20.38 15.40 3.64
CA ARG A 471 20.20 16.79 3.22
C ARG A 471 18.72 17.03 3.00
N ASN A 472 18.21 18.11 3.56
CA ASN A 472 16.80 18.45 3.38
C ASN A 472 16.55 18.62 1.87
N ILE A 473 15.41 18.11 1.39
CA ILE A 473 15.03 18.19 -0.03
C ILE A 473 15.02 19.67 -0.50
N ASP A 474 14.73 20.59 0.42
CA ASP A 474 14.74 22.05 0.23
C ASP A 474 16.13 22.63 -0.12
N GLU A 475 17.22 22.00 0.33
CA GLU A 475 18.59 22.45 0.03
C GLU A 475 18.92 22.29 -1.47
N PHE A 476 18.20 21.43 -2.18
CA PHE A 476 18.35 21.22 -3.63
C PHE A 476 17.38 22.04 -4.48
N PHE A 477 16.25 22.47 -3.91
CA PHE A 477 15.33 23.40 -4.57
C PHE A 477 15.79 24.84 -4.48
N SER A 478 16.85 25.13 -3.71
CA SER A 478 17.55 26.39 -3.84
C SER A 478 18.16 26.45 -5.24
N PRO A 479 17.62 27.27 -6.18
CA PRO A 479 18.26 27.42 -7.47
C PRO A 479 19.69 27.85 -7.14
N SER A 480 20.67 27.07 -7.61
CA SER A 480 22.07 27.43 -7.51
C SER A 480 22.13 28.91 -7.83
N GLN A 481 22.50 29.74 -6.85
CA GLN A 481 22.57 31.17 -7.04
C GLN A 481 23.50 31.36 -8.22
N ASN A 482 22.91 31.57 -9.40
CA ASN A 482 23.64 31.95 -10.59
C ASN A 482 24.32 33.23 -10.14
N LYS A 483 25.63 33.12 -9.90
CA LYS A 483 26.52 34.25 -9.70
C LYS A 483 26.34 35.08 -10.96
N ARG A 484 25.41 36.03 -10.92
CA ARG A 484 25.32 37.09 -11.91
C ARG A 484 26.70 37.72 -11.89
N ALA A 485 27.46 37.50 -12.97
CA ALA A 485 28.64 38.27 -13.25
C ALA A 485 28.24 39.74 -13.09
N ARG A 486 28.86 40.44 -12.13
CA ARG A 486 28.72 41.88 -12.03
C ARG A 486 29.21 42.44 -13.38
N PRO A 487 28.42 43.27 -14.08
CA PRO A 487 28.97 44.01 -15.20
C PRO A 487 30.06 44.94 -14.63
N MET A 488 31.24 44.91 -15.27
CA MET A 488 32.33 45.87 -15.03
C MET A 488 31.95 47.24 -15.57
#